data_AF-A0A847GUM1-F1
#
_entry.id   AF-A0A847GUM1-F1
#
_cell.length_a   1.000
_cell.length_b   1.000
_cell.length_c   1.000
_cell.angle_alpha   90.00
_cell.angle_beta   90.00
_cell.angle_gamma   90.00
#
_symmetry.space_group_name_H-M   'P 1'
#
loop_
_entity.id
_entity.type
_entity.pdbx_description
1 polymer ?
#
loop_
_entity_poly.entity_id
_entity_poly.type
_entity_poly.pdbx_seq_one_letter_code
_entity_poly.pdbx_strand_id
1 'polypeptide(L)'
;MWVIPSDRLPAAPFEPHEMLFLDCWYGFTHERSLDSHRVRCLNARTILRELCDELESGRLDEPEFCGICEEALSLLQSDPVVASEFAKSYAIVAPLLKEPPALSGSSQKKDKPDNETKSRNLRFAAADLAAALESRYFPVLCERLRLATEQKDVDQIELLTRAILSDLVARGWTLRELFKWHGKFLANDGRTFTENLDFMLQLLNRPAGAFSATLRVSGGSTIRKVATFGSFTLSTDVAHAVDKPHEERFAASDEYTTFAEGVFESVDFMSAAIIAHDELEPLLDALRFEYEPRLLQIDKRCLVVRRSDNRRILVHVTNPVPNPVESLDEHGFEAFTKKLASTLSSATLTKESKNRIETGTPPPPMTKPNRGRATTRNLLVAARRAREASRSNTTPQGRSRRGWASTWSRSSRWSRSRATRHGCGQWRTGHGTCSGRTRLRPRRRGERRSPHRRRCSRNSTKPKPPRAAGPR
;
A
#
# COMPACT_ATOMS: atom_id res chain seq x y z
N MET A 1 -1.24 3.13 -22.41
CA MET A 1 -0.19 2.16 -22.06
C MET A 1 1.14 2.66 -22.62
N TRP A 2 2.13 2.88 -21.75
CA TRP A 2 3.50 3.18 -22.18
C TRP A 2 4.15 1.85 -22.59
N VAL A 3 4.69 1.81 -23.81
CA VAL A 3 5.37 0.65 -24.39
C VAL A 3 6.88 0.84 -24.26
N ILE A 4 7.64 -0.24 -24.14
CA ILE A 4 9.10 -0.16 -24.11
C ILE A 4 9.60 0.42 -25.44
N PRO A 5 10.41 1.49 -25.43
CA PRO A 5 11.00 2.05 -26.64
C PRO A 5 11.79 0.99 -27.43
N SER A 6 11.57 0.89 -28.74
CA SER A 6 12.15 -0.17 -29.57
C SER A 6 13.68 -0.16 -29.60
N ASP A 7 14.30 0.98 -29.32
CA ASP A 7 15.76 1.16 -29.19
C ASP A 7 16.35 0.50 -27.94
N ARG A 8 15.51 0.15 -26.96
CA ARG A 8 15.93 -0.50 -25.70
C ARG A 8 15.74 -2.02 -25.72
N LEU A 9 15.15 -2.56 -26.77
CA LEU A 9 14.95 -4.00 -26.88
C LEU A 9 16.27 -4.68 -27.31
N PRO A 10 16.66 -5.78 -26.64
CA PRO A 10 17.82 -6.56 -27.04
C PRO A 10 17.61 -7.16 -28.43
N ALA A 11 18.72 -7.51 -29.09
CA ALA A 11 18.70 -8.14 -30.42
C ALA A 11 18.07 -9.56 -30.41
N ALA A 12 17.92 -10.19 -29.24
CA ALA A 12 17.21 -11.45 -29.09
C ALA A 12 15.69 -11.19 -29.05
N PRO A 13 14.89 -11.85 -29.91
CA PRO A 13 13.47 -11.58 -29.98
C PRO A 13 12.73 -12.23 -28.80
N PHE A 14 12.03 -11.42 -28.01
CA PHE A 14 11.01 -11.91 -27.09
C PHE A 14 9.78 -12.37 -27.88
N GLU A 15 9.11 -13.41 -27.39
CA GLU A 15 7.82 -13.82 -27.92
C GLU A 15 6.73 -12.76 -27.62
N PRO A 16 5.62 -12.69 -28.38
CA PRO A 16 4.61 -11.65 -28.18
C PRO A 16 4.00 -11.58 -26.77
N HIS A 17 3.80 -12.73 -26.12
CA HIS A 17 3.26 -12.82 -24.76
C HIS A 17 4.27 -12.36 -23.69
N GLU A 18 5.56 -12.62 -23.93
CA GLU A 18 6.67 -12.14 -23.07
C GLU A 18 6.80 -10.63 -23.20
N MET A 19 6.72 -10.10 -24.43
CA MET A 19 6.72 -8.66 -24.69
C MET A 19 5.53 -7.97 -24.01
N LEU A 20 4.33 -8.57 -24.07
CA LEU A 20 3.16 -8.06 -23.38
C LEU A 20 3.40 -7.95 -21.87
N PHE A 21 3.97 -8.98 -21.24
CA PHE A 21 4.33 -8.92 -19.83
C PHE A 21 5.28 -7.76 -19.54
N LEU A 22 6.32 -7.57 -20.37
CA LEU A 22 7.30 -6.50 -20.20
C LEU A 22 6.69 -5.11 -20.38
N ASP A 23 5.83 -4.93 -21.38
CA ASP A 23 5.10 -3.69 -21.62
C ASP A 23 4.12 -3.39 -20.49
N CYS A 24 3.41 -4.41 -19.99
CA CYS A 24 2.55 -4.28 -18.82
C CYS A 24 3.37 -3.87 -17.60
N TRP A 25 4.45 -4.58 -17.30
CA TRP A 25 5.33 -4.28 -16.16
C TRP A 25 5.89 -2.86 -16.25
N TYR A 26 6.44 -2.49 -17.41
CA TYR A 26 6.98 -1.17 -17.68
C TYR A 26 5.90 -0.09 -17.52
N GLY A 27 4.77 -0.24 -18.21
CA GLY A 27 3.66 0.71 -18.19
C GLY A 27 3.04 0.91 -16.81
N PHE A 28 2.91 -0.16 -16.02
CA PHE A 28 2.35 -0.10 -14.68
C PHE A 28 3.33 0.43 -13.61
N THR A 29 4.65 0.29 -13.82
CA THR A 29 5.65 0.71 -12.82
C THR A 29 6.32 2.05 -13.14
N HIS A 30 6.18 2.55 -14.38
CA HIS A 30 6.80 3.81 -14.79
C HIS A 30 6.15 5.03 -14.11
N GLU A 31 6.97 5.87 -13.45
CA GLU A 31 6.50 7.01 -12.63
C GLU A 31 5.64 8.03 -13.41
N ARG A 32 5.88 8.20 -14.73
CA ARG A 32 5.11 9.11 -15.60
C ARG A 32 3.91 8.47 -16.30
N SER A 33 3.64 7.19 -16.03
CA SER A 33 2.52 6.49 -16.65
C SER A 33 1.24 6.70 -15.86
N LEU A 34 0.13 7.01 -16.55
CA LEU A 34 -1.20 7.05 -15.93
C LEU A 34 -1.57 5.70 -15.31
N ASP A 35 -1.10 4.62 -15.91
CA ASP A 35 -1.38 3.26 -15.44
C ASP A 35 -0.71 2.97 -14.08
N SER A 36 0.35 3.69 -13.71
CA SER A 36 1.00 3.60 -12.41
C SER A 36 0.12 4.09 -11.25
N HIS A 37 -0.80 5.02 -11.51
CA HIS A 37 -1.81 5.42 -10.53
C HIS A 37 -2.86 4.33 -10.32
N ARG A 38 -3.18 3.56 -11.37
CA ARG A 38 -4.17 2.47 -11.31
C ARG A 38 -3.67 1.28 -10.52
N VAL A 39 -2.36 1.04 -10.51
CA VAL A 39 -1.74 0.00 -9.66
C VAL A 39 -1.93 0.30 -8.18
N ARG A 40 -2.01 1.58 -7.80
CA ARG A 40 -2.24 2.00 -6.41
C ARG A 40 -3.71 1.84 -5.98
N CYS A 41 -4.61 1.47 -6.89
CA CYS A 41 -5.98 1.15 -6.55
C CYS A 41 -6.07 -0.18 -5.79
N LEU A 42 -7.20 -0.37 -5.09
CA LEU A 42 -7.45 -1.55 -4.27
C LEU A 42 -7.52 -2.83 -5.11
N ASN A 43 -6.99 -3.91 -4.55
CA ASN A 43 -7.18 -5.28 -4.99
C ASN A 43 -8.03 -6.07 -3.99
N ALA A 44 -8.33 -7.34 -4.28
CA ALA A 44 -9.13 -8.21 -3.43
C ALA A 44 -8.66 -8.28 -1.96
N ARG A 45 -7.34 -8.31 -1.73
CA ARG A 45 -6.77 -8.34 -0.38
C ARG A 45 -6.94 -7.00 0.33
N THR A 46 -6.62 -5.89 -0.34
CA THR A 46 -6.66 -4.57 0.32
C THR A 46 -8.07 -4.09 0.61
N ILE A 47 -9.04 -4.34 -0.29
CA ILE A 47 -10.43 -3.93 -0.06
C ILE A 47 -11.06 -4.70 1.09
N LEU A 48 -10.74 -5.99 1.25
CA LEU A 48 -11.24 -6.76 2.39
C LEU A 48 -10.60 -6.35 3.71
N ARG A 49 -9.32 -6.00 3.71
CA ARG A 49 -8.68 -5.41 4.90
C ARG A 49 -9.36 -4.10 5.29
N GLU A 50 -9.60 -3.22 4.32
CA GLU A 50 -10.32 -1.95 4.55
C GLU A 50 -11.74 -2.18 5.08
N LEU A 51 -12.48 -3.12 4.48
CA LEU A 51 -13.80 -3.50 4.96
C LEU A 51 -13.76 -4.01 6.41
N CYS A 52 -12.78 -4.86 6.76
CA CYS A 52 -12.59 -5.34 8.13
C CYS A 52 -12.30 -4.18 9.09
N ASP A 53 -11.36 -3.29 8.74
CA ASP A 53 -10.99 -2.12 9.54
C ASP A 53 -12.22 -1.22 9.81
N GLU A 54 -13.06 -1.01 8.79
CA GLU A 54 -14.25 -0.17 8.95
C GLU A 54 -15.39 -0.86 9.71
N LEU A 55 -15.55 -2.17 9.57
CA LEU A 55 -16.48 -2.96 10.37
C LEU A 55 -16.12 -2.98 11.86
N GLU A 56 -14.83 -2.86 12.19
CA GLU A 56 -14.31 -2.69 13.55
C GLU A 56 -14.42 -1.26 14.04
N SER A 57 -14.18 -0.27 13.18
CA SER A 57 -14.25 1.16 13.51
C SER A 57 -15.66 1.56 13.93
N GLY A 58 -16.67 1.02 13.24
CA GLY A 58 -18.09 1.34 13.45
C GLY A 58 -18.43 2.82 13.18
N ARG A 59 -17.60 3.54 12.41
CA ARG A 59 -17.73 4.98 12.18
C ARG A 59 -18.46 5.35 10.90
N LEU A 60 -18.62 4.40 9.99
CA LEU A 60 -19.27 4.63 8.70
C LEU A 60 -20.76 4.88 8.86
N ASP A 61 -21.30 5.70 7.97
CA ASP A 61 -22.74 5.78 7.77
C ASP A 61 -23.22 4.69 6.79
N GLU A 62 -24.54 4.50 6.73
CA GLU A 62 -25.17 3.49 5.85
C GLU A 62 -24.76 3.60 4.38
N PRO A 63 -24.79 4.79 3.73
CA PRO A 63 -24.43 4.89 2.32
C PRO A 63 -22.93 4.63 2.07
N GLU A 64 -22.03 5.08 2.95
CA GLU A 64 -20.60 4.77 2.84
C GLU A 64 -20.35 3.27 2.97
N PHE A 65 -20.99 2.62 3.95
CA PHE A 65 -20.86 1.19 4.16
C PHE A 65 -21.38 0.35 2.98
N CYS A 66 -22.55 0.70 2.44
CA CYS A 66 -23.07 0.06 1.22
C CYS A 66 -22.13 0.27 0.04
N GLY A 67 -21.56 1.47 -0.11
CA GLY A 67 -20.58 1.77 -1.16
C GLY A 67 -19.34 0.88 -1.10
N ILE A 68 -18.77 0.70 0.10
CA ILE A 68 -17.60 -0.18 0.31
C ILE A 68 -17.98 -1.65 0.04
N CYS A 69 -19.17 -2.10 0.43
CA CYS A 69 -19.63 -3.46 0.14
C CYS A 69 -19.79 -3.71 -1.37
N GLU A 70 -20.36 -2.75 -2.11
CA GLU A 70 -20.49 -2.80 -3.57
C GLU A 70 -19.11 -2.83 -4.26
N GLU A 71 -18.17 -2.00 -3.82
CA GLU A 71 -16.80 -1.99 -4.34
C GLU A 71 -16.06 -3.29 -4.04
N ALA A 72 -16.15 -3.80 -2.80
CA ALA A 72 -15.59 -5.08 -2.40
C ALA A 72 -16.13 -6.22 -3.25
N LEU A 73 -17.45 -6.25 -3.48
CA LEU A 73 -18.06 -7.27 -4.33
C LEU A 73 -17.54 -7.20 -5.78
N SER A 74 -17.46 -6.00 -6.34
CA SER A 74 -16.95 -5.77 -7.71
C SER A 74 -15.49 -6.21 -7.86
N LEU A 75 -14.62 -5.86 -6.90
CA LEU A 75 -13.21 -6.24 -6.91
C LEU A 75 -13.02 -7.74 -6.72
N LEU A 76 -13.76 -8.38 -5.81
CA LEU A 76 -13.69 -9.83 -5.61
C LEU A 76 -14.22 -10.61 -6.82
N GLN A 77 -15.21 -10.08 -7.55
CA GLN A 77 -15.74 -10.68 -8.77
C GLN A 77 -14.79 -10.61 -9.95
N SER A 78 -14.07 -9.49 -10.07
CA SER A 78 -13.15 -9.24 -11.20
C SER A 78 -11.73 -9.75 -10.95
N ASP A 79 -11.43 -10.19 -9.73
CA ASP A 79 -10.11 -10.69 -9.37
C ASP A 79 -9.79 -12.03 -10.07
N PRO A 80 -8.59 -12.19 -10.67
CA PRO A 80 -8.23 -13.35 -11.47
C PRO A 80 -8.10 -14.66 -10.67
N VAL A 81 -7.96 -14.60 -9.34
CA VAL A 81 -7.70 -15.79 -8.51
C VAL A 81 -8.76 -16.06 -7.44
N VAL A 82 -9.58 -15.07 -7.06
CA VAL A 82 -10.63 -15.25 -6.04
C VAL A 82 -11.62 -16.36 -6.42
N ALA A 83 -12.14 -16.35 -7.65
CA ALA A 83 -13.15 -17.29 -8.09
C ALA A 83 -12.66 -18.75 -8.17
N SER A 84 -11.36 -18.97 -8.38
CA SER A 84 -10.77 -20.29 -8.54
C SER A 84 -10.16 -20.83 -7.24
N GLU A 85 -9.39 -20.03 -6.53
CA GLU A 85 -8.58 -20.46 -5.38
C GLU A 85 -9.24 -20.17 -4.02
N PHE A 86 -10.14 -19.19 -3.98
CA PHE A 86 -10.85 -18.75 -2.78
C PHE A 86 -12.36 -18.95 -2.88
N ALA A 87 -12.82 -19.78 -3.81
CA ALA A 87 -14.23 -19.97 -4.17
C ALA A 87 -15.14 -20.24 -2.96
N LYS A 88 -14.68 -21.06 -2.00
CA LYS A 88 -15.47 -21.45 -0.81
C LYS A 88 -15.75 -20.25 0.10
N SER A 89 -14.70 -19.51 0.47
CA SER A 89 -14.83 -18.33 1.34
C SER A 89 -15.54 -17.19 0.60
N TYR A 90 -15.27 -17.02 -0.69
CA TYR A 90 -15.97 -16.06 -1.54
C TYR A 90 -17.48 -16.35 -1.64
N ALA A 91 -17.89 -17.62 -1.79
CA ALA A 91 -19.30 -18.00 -1.84
C ALA A 91 -20.08 -17.67 -0.55
N ILE A 92 -19.39 -17.57 0.59
CA ILE A 92 -19.98 -17.18 1.88
C ILE A 92 -20.06 -15.65 1.99
N VAL A 93 -19.00 -14.94 1.59
CA VAL A 93 -18.90 -13.48 1.71
C VAL A 93 -19.76 -12.75 0.69
N ALA A 94 -19.78 -13.21 -0.58
CA ALA A 94 -20.43 -12.49 -1.67
C ALA A 94 -21.94 -12.20 -1.45
N PRO A 95 -22.75 -13.15 -0.94
CA PRO A 95 -24.16 -12.86 -0.61
C PRO A 95 -24.30 -11.79 0.47
N LEU A 96 -23.40 -11.77 1.47
CA LEU A 96 -23.41 -10.81 2.57
C LEU A 96 -22.97 -9.41 2.14
N LEU A 97 -22.14 -9.29 1.09
CA LEU A 97 -21.78 -8.01 0.48
C LEU A 97 -22.88 -7.49 -0.46
N LYS A 98 -23.59 -8.41 -1.13
CA LYS A 98 -24.70 -8.06 -2.02
C LYS A 98 -25.92 -7.53 -1.27
N GLU A 99 -26.17 -8.10 -0.09
CA GLU A 99 -27.25 -7.68 0.81
C GLU A 99 -26.64 -7.33 2.19
N PRO A 100 -25.98 -6.16 2.30
CA PRO A 100 -25.28 -5.79 3.53
C PRO A 100 -26.25 -5.59 4.70
N PRO A 101 -25.80 -5.89 5.93
CA PRO A 101 -26.58 -5.63 7.14
C PRO A 101 -26.79 -4.13 7.34
N ALA A 102 -27.94 -3.73 7.85
CA ALA A 102 -28.21 -2.33 8.15
C ALA A 102 -27.40 -1.87 9.38
N LEU A 103 -26.79 -0.69 9.33
CA LEU A 103 -26.07 -0.11 10.44
C LEU A 103 -27.04 0.43 11.51
N SER A 104 -26.53 0.50 12.74
CA SER A 104 -27.25 1.00 13.92
C SER A 104 -27.64 2.46 13.73
N GLY A 105 -28.92 2.73 13.48
CA GLY A 105 -29.46 4.06 13.19
C GLY A 105 -30.50 4.06 12.06
N SER A 106 -30.57 2.99 11.28
CA SER A 106 -31.62 2.79 10.27
C SER A 106 -33.00 2.59 10.92
N SER A 107 -34.02 3.20 10.33
CA SER A 107 -35.40 3.27 10.85
C SER A 107 -36.14 1.92 10.93
N GLN A 108 -35.48 0.81 10.62
CA GLN A 108 -36.08 -0.53 10.56
C GLN A 108 -35.87 -1.29 11.87
N LYS A 109 -36.72 -1.00 12.87
CA LYS A 109 -36.72 -1.69 14.17
C LYS A 109 -37.23 -3.14 14.15
N LYS A 110 -37.68 -3.67 13.01
CA LYS A 110 -38.46 -4.92 12.95
C LYS A 110 -37.61 -6.21 12.88
N ASP A 111 -36.38 -6.12 12.37
CA ASP A 111 -35.52 -7.30 12.10
C ASP A 111 -34.20 -7.31 12.88
N LYS A 112 -34.21 -6.72 14.08
CA LYS A 112 -33.01 -6.51 14.90
C LYS A 112 -32.15 -7.78 15.14
N PRO A 113 -32.69 -8.97 15.50
CA PRO A 113 -31.86 -10.14 15.75
C PRO A 113 -31.29 -10.78 14.47
N ASP A 114 -32.03 -10.71 13.35
CA ASP A 114 -31.54 -11.19 12.04
C ASP A 114 -30.40 -10.29 11.53
N ASN A 115 -30.55 -8.98 11.70
CA ASN A 115 -29.54 -8.01 11.30
C ASN A 115 -28.25 -8.10 12.15
N GLU A 116 -28.37 -8.31 13.46
CA GLU A 116 -27.21 -8.56 14.33
C GLU A 116 -26.48 -9.85 13.92
N THR A 117 -27.23 -10.89 13.56
CA THR A 117 -26.66 -12.16 13.07
C THR A 117 -25.94 -11.96 11.73
N LYS A 118 -26.56 -11.26 10.77
CA LYS A 118 -25.93 -10.90 9.48
C LYS A 118 -24.67 -10.07 9.66
N SER A 119 -24.70 -9.07 10.54
CA SER A 119 -23.54 -8.24 10.87
C SER A 119 -22.39 -9.07 11.46
N ARG A 120 -22.69 -9.98 12.38
CA ARG A 120 -21.68 -10.90 12.94
C ARG A 120 -21.12 -11.84 11.88
N ASN A 121 -22.00 -12.40 11.04
CA ASN A 121 -21.60 -13.32 9.97
C ASN A 121 -20.72 -12.62 8.94
N LEU A 122 -21.05 -11.38 8.55
CA LEU A 122 -20.24 -10.59 7.63
C LEU A 122 -18.85 -10.31 8.23
N ARG A 123 -18.77 -9.86 9.49
CA ARG A 123 -17.47 -9.65 10.16
C ARG A 123 -16.61 -10.92 10.15
N PHE A 124 -17.20 -12.04 10.53
CA PHE A 124 -16.48 -13.32 10.58
C PHE A 124 -16.05 -13.79 9.18
N ALA A 125 -16.95 -13.77 8.21
CA ALA A 125 -16.67 -14.23 6.85
C ALA A 125 -15.66 -13.33 6.14
N ALA A 126 -15.76 -12.00 6.31
CA ALA A 126 -14.79 -11.04 5.77
C ALA A 126 -13.41 -11.24 6.39
N ALA A 127 -13.33 -11.40 7.73
CA ALA A 127 -12.06 -11.66 8.41
C ALA A 127 -11.41 -12.99 8.00
N ASP A 128 -12.21 -14.05 7.85
CA ASP A 128 -11.72 -15.36 7.38
C ASP A 128 -11.14 -15.28 5.96
N LEU A 129 -11.88 -14.66 5.02
CA LEU A 129 -11.39 -14.46 3.66
C LEU A 129 -10.18 -13.52 3.61
N ALA A 130 -10.16 -12.45 4.42
CA ALA A 130 -9.00 -11.56 4.51
C ALA A 130 -7.75 -12.30 4.98
N ALA A 131 -7.85 -13.14 6.02
CA ALA A 131 -6.74 -13.96 6.52
C ALA A 131 -6.26 -14.99 5.47
N ALA A 132 -7.18 -15.59 4.73
CA ALA A 132 -6.85 -16.50 3.63
C ALA A 132 -6.09 -15.78 2.51
N LEU A 133 -6.55 -14.57 2.12
CA LEU A 133 -5.88 -13.76 1.12
C LEU A 133 -4.50 -13.30 1.60
N GLU A 134 -4.38 -12.85 2.86
CA GLU A 134 -3.11 -12.39 3.42
C GLU A 134 -2.03 -13.46 3.41
N SER A 135 -2.40 -14.72 3.66
CA SER A 135 -1.47 -15.84 3.68
C SER A 135 -1.13 -16.41 2.30
N ARG A 136 -2.07 -16.45 1.35
CA ARG A 136 -1.92 -17.21 0.10
C ARG A 136 -2.05 -16.43 -1.21
N TYR A 137 -2.58 -15.20 -1.19
CA TYR A 137 -2.93 -14.47 -2.42
C TYR A 137 -1.74 -14.25 -3.36
N PHE A 138 -0.62 -13.72 -2.85
CA PHE A 138 0.55 -13.45 -3.70
C PHE A 138 1.25 -14.69 -4.25
N PRO A 139 1.53 -15.74 -3.45
CA PRO A 139 2.04 -17.00 -4.01
C PRO A 139 1.15 -17.56 -5.12
N VAL A 140 -0.17 -17.52 -4.93
CA VAL A 140 -1.16 -17.97 -5.92
C VAL A 140 -1.10 -17.12 -7.19
N LEU A 141 -1.04 -15.78 -7.06
CA LEU A 141 -0.87 -14.89 -8.22
C LEU A 141 0.41 -15.19 -9.00
N CYS A 142 1.52 -15.43 -8.30
CA CYS A 142 2.81 -15.77 -8.92
C CYS A 142 2.73 -17.08 -9.72
N GLU A 143 2.13 -18.12 -9.13
CA GLU A 143 1.93 -19.41 -9.80
C GLU A 143 1.05 -19.27 -11.04
N ARG A 144 -0.07 -18.55 -10.92
CA ARG A 144 -0.99 -18.32 -12.04
C ARG A 144 -0.35 -17.52 -13.16
N LEU A 145 0.49 -16.53 -12.85
CA LEU A 145 1.22 -15.76 -13.87
C LEU A 145 2.22 -16.64 -14.64
N ARG A 146 2.91 -17.55 -13.95
CA ARG A 146 3.82 -18.52 -14.60
C ARG A 146 3.04 -19.40 -15.58
N LEU A 147 1.94 -19.99 -15.13
CA LEU A 147 1.08 -20.82 -15.98
C LEU A 147 0.51 -20.05 -17.17
N ALA A 148 0.04 -18.81 -16.97
CA ALA A 148 -0.48 -17.97 -18.05
C ALA A 148 0.60 -17.64 -19.10
N THR A 149 1.84 -17.42 -18.66
CA THR A 149 2.98 -17.19 -19.55
C THR A 149 3.30 -18.46 -20.36
N GLU A 150 3.37 -19.63 -19.71
CA GLU A 150 3.61 -20.91 -20.38
C GLU A 150 2.52 -21.26 -21.40
N GLN A 151 1.27 -20.95 -21.08
CA GLN A 151 0.11 -21.17 -21.95
C GLN A 151 -0.08 -20.07 -23.00
N LYS A 152 0.73 -19.00 -22.96
CA LYS A 152 0.62 -17.83 -23.83
C LYS A 152 -0.76 -17.13 -23.73
N ASP A 153 -1.38 -17.14 -22.55
CA ASP A 153 -2.68 -16.51 -22.28
C ASP A 153 -2.50 -15.00 -22.02
N VAL A 154 -2.61 -14.24 -23.11
CA VAL A 154 -2.43 -12.78 -23.16
C VAL A 154 -3.37 -12.05 -22.17
N ASP A 155 -4.64 -12.46 -22.09
CA ASP A 155 -5.65 -11.77 -21.27
C ASP A 155 -5.34 -11.96 -19.78
N GLN A 156 -4.93 -13.17 -19.38
CA GLN A 156 -4.54 -13.46 -18.00
C GLN A 156 -3.23 -12.78 -17.61
N ILE A 157 -2.27 -12.65 -18.53
CA ILE A 157 -0.98 -11.99 -18.25
C ILE A 157 -1.19 -10.54 -17.80
N GLU A 158 -2.02 -9.74 -18.49
CA GLU A 158 -2.27 -8.36 -18.07
C GLU A 158 -2.93 -8.30 -16.68
N LEU A 159 -4.00 -9.08 -16.49
CA LEU A 159 -4.78 -9.08 -15.25
C LEU A 159 -3.94 -9.49 -14.04
N LEU A 160 -3.18 -10.58 -14.16
CA LEU A 160 -2.31 -11.09 -13.11
C LEU A 160 -1.15 -10.13 -12.83
N THR A 161 -0.55 -9.53 -13.88
CA THR A 161 0.51 -8.53 -13.70
C THR A 161 0.00 -7.32 -12.93
N ARG A 162 -1.20 -6.82 -13.25
CA ARG A 162 -1.82 -5.71 -12.50
C ARG A 162 -2.09 -6.09 -11.05
N ALA A 163 -2.66 -7.27 -10.80
CA ALA A 163 -2.96 -7.74 -9.44
C ALA A 163 -1.69 -7.91 -8.60
N ILE A 164 -0.63 -8.50 -9.17
CA ILE A 164 0.69 -8.65 -8.54
C ILE A 164 1.26 -7.29 -8.15
N LEU A 165 1.27 -6.33 -9.07
CA LEU A 165 1.85 -5.00 -8.81
C LEU A 165 1.05 -4.24 -7.75
N SER A 166 -0.28 -4.30 -7.80
CA SER A 166 -1.13 -3.69 -6.77
C SER A 166 -0.87 -4.31 -5.40
N ASP A 167 -0.73 -5.64 -5.34
CA ASP A 167 -0.43 -6.33 -4.09
C ASP A 167 0.97 -5.99 -3.55
N LEU A 168 1.97 -5.88 -4.41
CA LEU A 168 3.33 -5.48 -4.04
C LEU A 168 3.37 -4.06 -3.48
N VAL A 169 2.69 -3.11 -4.12
CA VAL A 169 2.58 -1.74 -3.60
C VAL A 169 1.90 -1.75 -2.23
N ALA A 170 0.84 -2.54 -2.06
CA ALA A 170 0.15 -2.68 -0.77
C ALA A 170 0.99 -3.38 0.31
N ARG A 171 2.01 -4.16 -0.06
CA ARG A 171 3.03 -4.74 0.85
C ARG A 171 4.16 -3.76 1.18
N GLY A 172 4.16 -2.58 0.55
CA GLY A 172 5.14 -1.52 0.78
C GLY A 172 6.16 -1.33 -0.33
N TRP A 173 6.19 -2.15 -1.38
CA TRP A 173 7.15 -1.99 -2.47
C TRP A 173 6.96 -0.66 -3.19
N THR A 174 8.06 0.06 -3.42
CA THR A 174 8.01 1.30 -4.20
C THR A 174 7.96 0.98 -5.70
N LEU A 175 7.19 1.77 -6.46
CA LEU A 175 7.13 1.64 -7.91
C LEU A 175 8.51 1.81 -8.57
N ARG A 176 9.39 2.63 -7.99
CA ARG A 176 10.76 2.82 -8.48
C ARG A 176 11.59 1.54 -8.40
N GLU A 177 11.52 0.80 -7.30
CA GLU A 177 12.22 -0.49 -7.19
C GLU A 177 11.60 -1.53 -8.10
N LEU A 178 10.26 -1.56 -8.21
CA LEU A 178 9.56 -2.45 -9.14
C LEU A 178 9.93 -2.15 -10.59
N PHE A 179 10.06 -0.87 -10.96
CA PHE A 179 10.43 -0.45 -12.30
C PHE A 179 11.79 -1.00 -12.70
N LYS A 180 12.80 -1.02 -11.83
CA LYS A 180 14.15 -1.51 -12.17
C LYS A 180 14.19 -2.95 -12.70
N TRP A 181 13.18 -3.76 -12.40
CA TRP A 181 13.12 -5.15 -12.87
C TRP A 181 13.00 -5.29 -14.38
N HIS A 182 12.40 -4.36 -15.10
CA HIS A 182 12.34 -4.44 -16.58
C HIS A 182 13.75 -4.54 -17.17
N GLY A 183 14.71 -3.80 -16.61
CA GLY A 183 16.11 -3.81 -17.07
C GLY A 183 16.81 -5.15 -16.85
N LYS A 184 16.31 -6.01 -15.97
CA LYS A 184 16.84 -7.38 -15.80
C LYS A 184 16.44 -8.30 -16.94
N PHE A 185 15.23 -8.16 -17.47
CA PHE A 185 14.80 -8.91 -18.64
C PHE A 185 15.52 -8.45 -19.91
N LEU A 186 15.83 -7.16 -20.01
CA LEU A 186 16.55 -6.59 -21.16
C LEU A 186 18.07 -6.82 -21.09
N ALA A 187 18.61 -7.26 -19.96
CA ALA A 187 20.04 -7.52 -19.82
C ALA A 187 20.42 -8.81 -20.55
N ASN A 188 21.49 -8.77 -21.34
CA ASN A 188 22.03 -9.96 -21.99
C ASN A 188 22.93 -10.75 -21.01
N ASP A 189 22.31 -11.40 -20.03
CA ASP A 189 23.00 -12.21 -19.01
C ASP A 189 22.93 -13.72 -19.29
N GLY A 190 22.42 -14.11 -20.47
CA GLY A 190 22.30 -15.49 -20.92
C GLY A 190 21.13 -16.26 -20.32
N ARG A 191 20.28 -15.62 -19.51
CA ARG A 191 19.08 -16.24 -18.95
C ARG A 191 17.89 -16.11 -19.89
N THR A 192 17.03 -17.12 -19.86
CA THR A 192 15.73 -17.09 -20.56
C THR A 192 14.74 -16.16 -19.86
N PHE A 193 13.67 -15.79 -20.56
CA PHE A 193 12.58 -15.01 -19.99
C PHE A 193 11.96 -15.71 -18.77
N THR A 194 11.66 -17.01 -18.88
CA THR A 194 11.08 -17.82 -17.80
C THR A 194 11.98 -17.87 -16.57
N GLU A 195 13.29 -18.07 -16.74
CA GLU A 195 14.25 -18.05 -15.62
C GLU A 195 14.30 -16.68 -14.92
N ASN A 196 14.23 -15.59 -15.70
CA ASN A 196 14.20 -14.24 -15.16
C ASN A 196 12.89 -13.93 -14.43
N LEU A 197 11.75 -14.36 -14.98
CA LEU A 197 10.43 -14.26 -14.34
C LEU A 197 10.42 -15.03 -13.02
N ASP A 198 10.92 -16.25 -13.03
CA ASP A 198 10.98 -17.10 -11.86
C ASP A 198 11.81 -16.51 -10.73
N PHE A 199 13.01 -16.03 -11.09
CA PHE A 199 13.92 -15.35 -10.18
C PHE A 199 13.29 -14.08 -9.60
N MET A 200 12.62 -13.28 -10.44
CA MET A 200 11.93 -12.07 -10.01
C MET A 200 10.82 -12.38 -9.01
N LEU A 201 9.91 -13.31 -9.34
CA LEU A 201 8.78 -13.68 -8.47
C LEU A 201 9.28 -14.27 -7.14
N GLN A 202 10.35 -15.07 -7.16
CA GLN A 202 10.96 -15.58 -5.94
C GLN A 202 11.55 -14.45 -5.06
N LEU A 203 12.15 -13.43 -5.68
CA LEU A 203 12.72 -12.30 -4.94
C LEU A 203 11.63 -11.41 -4.32
N LEU A 204 10.52 -11.22 -5.05
CA LEU A 204 9.37 -10.42 -4.61
C LEU A 204 8.51 -11.12 -3.55
N ASN A 205 8.50 -12.45 -3.51
CA ASN A 205 7.78 -13.23 -2.49
C ASN A 205 8.49 -13.30 -1.13
N ARG A 206 9.60 -12.56 -0.94
CA ARG A 206 10.30 -12.57 0.35
C ARG A 206 9.44 -11.90 1.43
N PRO A 207 9.37 -12.48 2.64
CA PRO A 207 8.67 -11.84 3.75
C PRO A 207 9.39 -10.55 4.14
N ALA A 208 8.66 -9.66 4.81
CA ALA A 208 9.27 -8.50 5.44
C ALA A 208 10.37 -8.95 6.41
N GLY A 209 11.44 -8.17 6.46
CA GLY A 209 12.58 -8.40 7.34
C GLY A 209 12.90 -7.15 8.15
N ALA A 210 13.77 -7.31 9.16
CA ALA A 210 14.24 -6.19 9.97
C ALA A 210 15.42 -5.47 9.29
N PHE A 211 15.30 -4.15 9.16
CA PHE A 211 16.31 -3.25 8.61
C PHE A 211 16.66 -2.19 9.65
N SER A 212 17.95 -1.93 9.82
CA SER A 212 18.45 -0.77 10.55
C SER A 212 18.56 0.38 9.56
N ALA A 213 17.90 1.50 9.82
CA ALA A 213 18.02 2.70 9.00
C ALA A 213 18.67 3.81 9.82
N THR A 214 19.71 4.41 9.23
CA THR A 214 20.44 5.56 9.78
C THR A 214 20.15 6.77 8.89
N LEU A 215 19.49 7.76 9.46
CA LEU A 215 19.19 9.04 8.83
C LEU A 215 20.19 10.08 9.32
N ARG A 216 20.67 10.92 8.40
CA ARG A 216 21.49 12.08 8.74
C ARG A 216 20.58 13.31 8.80
N VAL A 217 20.48 13.92 9.97
CA VAL A 217 19.77 15.18 10.17
C VAL A 217 20.78 16.30 10.29
N SER A 218 20.56 17.36 9.52
CA SER A 218 21.37 18.57 9.54
C SER A 218 20.52 19.73 10.07
N GLY A 219 21.13 20.57 10.91
CA GLY A 219 20.51 21.76 11.46
C GLY A 219 20.29 21.68 12.96
N GLY A 220 20.44 22.82 13.63
CA GLY A 220 20.12 23.00 15.06
C GLY A 220 21.08 22.33 16.05
N SER A 221 21.48 23.06 17.08
CA SER A 221 22.15 22.43 18.23
C SER A 221 21.14 21.75 19.18
N THR A 222 19.85 22.03 19.02
CA THR A 222 18.79 21.54 19.91
C THR A 222 18.49 20.06 19.70
N ILE A 223 18.55 19.55 18.47
CA ILE A 223 18.28 18.14 18.17
C ILE A 223 19.28 17.20 18.86
N ARG A 224 20.51 17.65 19.09
CA ARG A 224 21.53 16.89 19.85
C ARG A 224 21.16 16.62 21.30
N LYS A 225 20.25 17.42 21.86
CA LYS A 225 19.75 17.23 23.24
C LYS A 225 18.72 16.11 23.32
N VAL A 226 18.17 15.69 22.18
CA VAL A 226 17.24 14.56 22.10
C VAL A 226 18.08 13.29 21.99
N ALA A 227 18.01 12.42 22.99
CA ALA A 227 18.70 11.13 22.96
C ALA A 227 17.87 10.05 22.25
N THR A 228 16.55 10.07 22.43
CA THR A 228 15.63 9.08 21.87
C THR A 228 14.32 9.73 21.43
N PHE A 229 13.74 9.21 20.35
CA PHE A 229 12.43 9.60 19.88
C PHE A 229 11.75 8.41 19.18
N GLY A 230 10.64 7.93 19.74
CA GLY A 230 9.98 6.73 19.21
C GLY A 230 10.94 5.54 19.14
N SER A 231 11.11 4.99 17.93
CA SER A 231 12.04 3.88 17.62
C SER A 231 13.48 4.33 17.33
N PHE A 232 13.76 5.64 17.37
CA PHE A 232 15.07 6.20 17.04
C PHE A 232 15.94 6.44 18.27
N THR A 233 17.23 6.15 18.09
CA THR A 233 18.33 6.63 18.93
C THR A 233 19.06 7.72 18.16
N LEU A 234 19.16 8.91 18.75
CA LEU A 234 19.83 10.05 18.14
C LEU A 234 21.22 10.22 18.76
N SER A 235 22.23 10.40 17.91
CA SER A 235 23.63 10.46 18.33
C SER A 235 24.45 11.33 17.38
N THR A 236 25.62 11.78 17.84
CA THR A 236 26.55 12.58 17.02
C THR A 236 27.38 11.75 16.06
N ASP A 237 27.47 10.44 16.31
CA ASP A 237 28.29 9.50 15.56
C ASP A 237 27.45 8.32 15.10
N VAL A 238 27.78 7.76 13.93
CA VAL A 238 27.11 6.56 13.42
C VAL A 238 27.54 5.35 14.25
N ALA A 239 26.60 4.54 14.73
CA ALA A 239 26.92 3.42 15.63
C ALA A 239 27.58 2.23 14.92
N HIS A 240 27.62 2.24 13.59
CA HIS A 240 28.03 1.12 12.75
C HIS A 240 29.41 1.37 12.15
N ALA A 241 30.24 0.32 12.08
CA ALA A 241 31.53 0.38 11.41
C ALA A 241 31.35 0.74 9.93
N VAL A 242 32.14 1.70 9.47
CA VAL A 242 32.08 2.22 8.10
C VAL A 242 33.16 1.52 7.28
N ASP A 243 32.77 0.82 6.21
CA ASP A 243 33.71 -0.01 5.44
C ASP A 243 34.01 0.54 4.04
N LYS A 244 33.17 1.44 3.51
CA LYS A 244 33.28 1.95 2.13
C LYS A 244 33.46 3.47 2.09
N PRO A 245 34.20 4.01 1.10
CA PRO A 245 34.47 5.46 1.01
C PRO A 245 33.23 6.36 0.92
N HIS A 246 32.13 5.87 0.32
CA HIS A 246 30.88 6.64 0.24
C HIS A 246 30.07 6.59 1.54
N GLU A 247 30.25 5.54 2.34
CA GLU A 247 29.67 5.43 3.69
C GLU A 247 30.46 6.36 4.64
N GLU A 248 31.79 6.48 4.47
CA GLU A 248 32.64 7.42 5.25
C GLU A 248 32.21 8.87 5.04
N ARG A 249 31.95 9.26 3.79
CA ARG A 249 31.44 10.61 3.49
C ARG A 249 30.07 10.87 4.10
N PHE A 250 29.22 9.84 4.20
CA PHE A 250 27.91 9.96 4.84
C PHE A 250 28.04 10.09 6.36
N ALA A 251 28.91 9.28 6.96
CA ALA A 251 29.17 9.23 8.40
C ALA A 251 30.04 10.36 8.93
N ALA A 252 30.55 11.25 8.06
CA ALA A 252 31.27 12.45 8.46
C ALA A 252 30.39 13.32 9.37
N SER A 253 30.81 13.47 10.63
CA SER A 253 30.11 14.28 11.62
C SER A 253 30.63 15.72 11.60
N ASP A 254 29.69 16.66 11.55
CA ASP A 254 29.94 18.10 11.71
C ASP A 254 29.23 18.61 12.97
N GLU A 255 29.54 19.81 13.47
CA GLU A 255 28.92 20.40 14.68
C GLU A 255 27.38 20.52 14.61
N TYR A 256 26.81 20.52 13.40
CA TYR A 256 25.37 20.63 13.16
C TYR A 256 24.74 19.34 12.62
N THR A 257 25.48 18.22 12.65
CA THR A 257 24.98 16.92 12.21
C THR A 257 24.57 16.07 13.40
N THR A 258 23.42 15.39 13.28
CA THR A 258 22.94 14.36 14.22
C THR A 258 22.43 13.17 13.41
N PHE A 259 22.80 11.97 13.80
CA PHE A 259 22.36 10.73 13.19
C PHE A 259 21.21 10.12 14.00
N ALA A 260 20.11 9.78 13.33
CA ALA A 260 18.98 9.08 13.92
C ALA A 260 18.98 7.64 13.41
N GLU A 261 19.15 6.68 14.32
CA GLU A 261 19.19 5.25 14.01
C GLU A 261 17.96 4.55 14.57
N GLY A 262 17.26 3.80 13.71
CA GLY A 262 16.08 3.02 14.11
C GLY A 262 16.04 1.66 13.42
N VAL A 263 15.09 0.82 13.85
CA VAL A 263 14.88 -0.52 13.31
C VAL A 263 13.46 -0.64 12.80
N PHE A 264 13.32 -1.01 11.53
CA PHE A 264 12.04 -1.04 10.83
C PHE A 264 11.83 -2.38 10.14
N GLU A 265 10.60 -2.91 10.23
CA GLU A 265 10.18 -4.03 9.41
C GLU A 265 9.77 -3.54 8.03
N SER A 266 10.36 -4.08 6.97
CA SER A 266 10.06 -3.69 5.60
C SER A 266 10.41 -4.79 4.60
N VAL A 267 9.98 -4.63 3.35
CA VAL A 267 10.25 -5.60 2.27
C VAL A 267 11.61 -5.40 1.60
N ASP A 268 12.09 -4.16 1.55
CA ASP A 268 13.33 -3.79 0.86
C ASP A 268 13.99 -2.56 1.49
N PHE A 269 15.21 -2.26 1.01
CA PHE A 269 16.03 -1.16 1.52
C PHE A 269 15.39 0.22 1.31
N MET A 270 14.71 0.46 0.18
CA MET A 270 14.08 1.75 -0.09
C MET A 270 12.87 1.97 0.81
N SER A 271 12.02 0.95 0.97
CA SER A 271 10.87 1.06 1.87
C SER A 271 11.28 1.29 3.32
N ALA A 272 12.34 0.61 3.78
CA ALA A 272 12.91 0.87 5.12
C ALA A 272 13.31 2.34 5.29
N ALA A 273 13.97 2.92 4.28
CA ALA A 273 14.42 4.31 4.30
C ALA A 273 13.24 5.30 4.31
N ILE A 274 12.19 5.02 3.53
CA ILE A 274 10.98 5.85 3.49
C ILE A 274 10.24 5.79 4.83
N ILE A 275 10.02 4.60 5.38
CA ILE A 275 9.38 4.43 6.70
C ILE A 275 10.16 5.18 7.78
N ALA A 276 11.49 5.05 7.78
CA ALA A 276 12.33 5.78 8.72
C ALA A 276 12.17 7.30 8.55
N HIS A 277 12.16 7.80 7.32
CA HIS A 277 11.98 9.23 7.06
C HIS A 277 10.62 9.73 7.57
N ASP A 278 9.54 8.99 7.27
CA ASP A 278 8.18 9.33 7.69
C ASP A 278 8.00 9.27 9.22
N GLU A 279 8.66 8.34 9.91
CA GLU A 279 8.61 8.24 11.38
C GLU A 279 9.44 9.34 12.08
N LEU A 280 10.48 9.88 11.44
CA LEU A 280 11.31 10.94 12.02
C LEU A 280 10.74 12.35 11.76
N GLU A 281 10.03 12.57 10.66
CA GLU A 281 9.50 13.89 10.27
C GLU A 281 8.68 14.58 11.38
N PRO A 282 7.80 13.89 12.15
CA PRO A 282 7.04 14.53 13.23
C PRO A 282 7.91 15.16 14.33
N LEU A 283 9.09 14.58 14.62
CA LEU A 283 10.04 15.19 15.56
C LEU A 283 10.56 16.52 15.01
N LEU A 284 10.93 16.54 13.73
CA LEU A 284 11.44 17.74 13.09
C LEU A 284 10.37 18.81 13.00
N ASP A 285 9.13 18.46 12.69
CA ASP A 285 8.01 19.40 12.67
C ASP A 285 7.74 20.01 14.05
N ALA A 286 7.79 19.21 15.13
CA ALA A 286 7.66 19.72 16.48
C ALA A 286 8.81 20.69 16.84
N LEU A 287 10.05 20.33 16.49
CA LEU A 287 11.21 21.19 16.74
C LEU A 287 11.18 22.48 15.92
N ARG A 288 10.77 22.40 14.65
CA ARG A 288 10.59 23.54 13.74
C ARG A 288 9.52 24.51 14.26
N PHE A 289 8.47 23.97 14.87
CA PHE A 289 7.36 24.77 15.40
C PHE A 289 7.72 25.47 16.71
N GLU A 290 8.35 24.77 17.67
CA GLU A 290 8.56 25.29 19.02
C GLU A 290 9.91 26.00 19.23
N TYR A 291 10.99 25.54 18.61
CA TYR A 291 12.36 25.94 18.99
C TYR A 291 13.13 26.60 17.86
N GLU A 292 13.03 26.10 16.62
CA GLU A 292 13.92 26.50 15.54
C GLU A 292 13.17 26.72 14.21
N PRO A 293 12.75 27.96 13.89
CA PRO A 293 12.05 28.26 12.63
C PRO A 293 12.94 28.15 11.36
N ARG A 294 14.21 27.72 11.44
CA ARG A 294 15.12 27.55 10.29
C ARG A 294 15.78 26.16 10.22
N LEU A 295 15.69 25.55 9.02
CA LEU A 295 16.53 24.51 8.37
C LEU A 295 16.92 23.24 9.15
N LEU A 296 16.04 22.67 9.98
CA LEU A 296 16.13 21.23 10.26
C LEU A 296 15.80 20.46 8.98
N GLN A 297 16.76 19.74 8.42
CA GLN A 297 16.61 18.96 7.19
C GLN A 297 17.13 17.54 7.38
N ILE A 298 16.37 16.57 6.89
CA ILE A 298 16.84 15.20 6.71
C ILE A 298 17.60 15.15 5.38
N ASP A 299 18.80 14.60 5.40
CA ASP A 299 19.53 14.30 4.16
C ASP A 299 18.70 13.30 3.35
N LYS A 300 18.65 13.52 2.03
CA LYS A 300 18.02 12.58 1.10
C LYS A 300 18.72 11.22 1.10
N ARG A 301 19.96 11.14 1.59
CA ARG A 301 20.69 9.88 1.73
C ARG A 301 20.37 9.21 3.06
N CYS A 302 20.04 7.93 3.00
CA CYS A 302 19.80 7.09 4.17
C CYS A 302 20.66 5.83 4.06
N LEU A 303 21.43 5.52 5.10
CA LEU A 303 22.17 4.27 5.17
C LEU A 303 21.23 3.20 5.74
N VAL A 304 21.01 2.13 4.97
CA VAL A 304 20.15 1.03 5.39
C VAL A 304 20.95 -0.26 5.44
N VAL A 305 20.85 -0.96 6.58
CA VAL A 305 21.50 -2.23 6.86
C VAL A 305 20.44 -3.29 7.10
N ARG A 306 20.44 -4.34 6.28
CA ARG A 306 19.56 -5.49 6.51
C ARG A 306 20.15 -6.36 7.61
N ARG A 307 19.39 -6.63 8.68
CA ARG A 307 19.91 -7.34 9.86
C ARG A 307 20.17 -8.82 9.64
N SER A 308 19.52 -9.45 8.67
CA SER A 308 19.67 -10.89 8.43
C SER A 308 21.02 -11.28 7.83
N ASP A 309 21.60 -10.43 6.98
CA ASP A 309 22.87 -10.71 6.28
C ASP A 309 23.89 -9.57 6.39
N ASN A 310 23.60 -8.54 7.18
CA ASN A 310 24.41 -7.33 7.33
C ASN A 310 24.71 -6.61 6.00
N ARG A 311 23.90 -6.83 4.96
CA ARG A 311 24.07 -6.12 3.69
C ARG A 311 23.71 -4.66 3.89
N ARG A 312 24.61 -3.77 3.43
CA ARG A 312 24.46 -2.32 3.55
C ARG A 312 24.31 -1.66 2.19
N ILE A 313 23.37 -0.72 2.10
CA ILE A 313 23.13 0.10 0.92
C ILE A 313 22.87 1.53 1.37
N LEU A 314 23.53 2.49 0.73
CA LEU A 314 23.20 3.90 0.86
C LEU A 314 22.11 4.22 -0.17
N VAL A 315 20.91 4.50 0.32
CA VAL A 315 19.71 4.73 -0.48
C VAL A 315 19.47 6.23 -0.61
N HIS A 316 18.94 6.67 -1.75
CA HIS A 316 18.52 8.05 -1.95
C HIS A 316 16.99 8.15 -1.92
N VAL A 317 16.46 8.67 -0.83
CA VAL A 317 15.05 8.98 -0.64
C VAL A 317 14.77 10.35 -1.24
N THR A 318 13.97 10.37 -2.30
CA THR A 318 13.38 11.62 -2.82
C THR A 318 12.06 11.83 -2.08
N ASN A 319 11.94 12.88 -1.27
CA ASN A 319 10.77 13.14 -0.42
C ASN A 319 9.43 12.90 -1.14
N PRO A 320 8.45 12.28 -0.46
CA PRO A 320 7.15 11.92 -1.03
C PRO A 320 6.14 13.09 -1.10
N VAL A 321 6.50 14.30 -0.68
CA VAL A 321 5.67 15.47 -1.01
C VAL A 321 5.87 15.73 -2.50
N PRO A 322 4.84 15.53 -3.35
CA PRO A 322 4.94 15.78 -4.78
C PRO A 322 4.89 17.29 -5.01
N ASN A 323 5.88 18.02 -4.48
CA ASN A 323 6.24 19.25 -5.13
C ASN A 323 7.02 18.84 -6.38
N PRO A 324 6.62 19.27 -7.58
CA PRO A 324 7.39 19.01 -8.78
C PRO A 324 8.82 19.53 -8.54
N VAL A 325 9.75 18.60 -8.36
CA VAL A 325 11.17 18.90 -8.10
C VAL A 325 11.89 19.23 -9.41
N GLU A 326 11.25 18.92 -10.55
CA GLU A 326 11.69 19.37 -11.85
C GLU A 326 11.31 20.84 -12.01
N SER A 327 12.30 21.73 -11.84
CA SER A 327 12.25 23.01 -12.55
C SER A 327 12.11 22.66 -14.03
N LEU A 328 10.95 22.96 -14.63
CA LEU A 328 10.83 22.94 -16.08
C LEU A 328 12.00 23.78 -16.62
N ASP A 329 12.88 23.17 -17.41
CA ASP A 329 13.85 23.94 -18.16
C ASP A 329 13.09 24.88 -19.10
N GLU A 330 13.68 26.04 -19.41
CA GLU A 330 13.03 27.03 -20.29
C GLU A 330 12.58 26.38 -21.60
N HIS A 331 13.36 25.41 -22.09
CA HIS A 331 13.09 24.64 -23.29
C HIS A 331 11.84 23.74 -23.18
N GLY A 332 11.66 23.04 -22.05
CA GLY A 332 10.48 22.23 -21.76
C GLY A 332 9.22 23.06 -21.54
N PHE A 333 9.37 24.23 -20.93
CA PHE A 333 8.28 25.21 -20.81
C PHE A 333 7.87 25.78 -22.17
N GLU A 334 8.83 26.08 -23.04
CA GLU A 334 8.56 26.57 -24.41
C GLU A 334 7.90 25.49 -25.27
N ALA A 335 8.33 24.23 -25.14
CA ALA A 335 7.70 23.10 -25.83
C ALA A 335 6.27 22.85 -25.32
N PHE A 336 6.06 22.96 -24.00
CA PHE A 336 4.74 22.85 -23.39
C PHE A 336 3.80 23.98 -23.86
N THR A 337 4.26 25.23 -23.86
CA THR A 337 3.46 26.38 -24.30
C THR A 337 3.14 26.32 -25.79
N LYS A 338 4.09 25.90 -26.66
CA LYS A 338 3.82 25.64 -28.08
C LYS A 338 2.76 24.55 -28.26
N LYS A 339 2.84 23.47 -27.49
CA LYS A 339 1.87 22.37 -27.53
C LYS A 339 0.50 22.77 -26.97
N LEU A 340 0.46 23.61 -25.94
CA LEU A 340 -0.77 24.18 -25.39
C LEU A 340 -1.45 25.09 -26.40
N ALA A 341 -0.69 25.99 -27.05
CA ALA A 341 -1.18 26.90 -28.08
C ALA A 341 -1.70 26.15 -29.31
N SER A 342 -1.00 25.10 -29.76
CA SER A 342 -1.48 24.25 -30.86
C SER A 342 -2.76 23.49 -30.50
N THR A 343 -2.88 23.07 -29.23
CA THR A 343 -4.05 22.35 -28.75
C THR A 343 -5.26 23.29 -28.64
N LEU A 344 -5.09 24.50 -28.11
CA LEU A 344 -6.15 25.52 -28.01
C LEU A 344 -6.60 26.06 -29.37
N SER A 345 -5.68 26.15 -30.35
CA SER A 345 -6.00 26.56 -31.72
C SER A 345 -6.66 25.45 -32.55
N SER A 346 -6.58 24.18 -32.14
CA SER A 346 -7.25 23.08 -32.84
C SER A 346 -8.77 23.22 -32.87
N ALA A 347 -9.38 23.00 -34.04
CA ALA A 347 -10.84 23.10 -34.25
C ALA A 347 -11.63 21.94 -33.60
N THR A 348 -10.95 20.90 -33.09
CA THR A 348 -11.57 19.71 -32.50
C THR A 348 -12.05 19.89 -31.06
N LEU A 349 -11.66 20.97 -30.37
CA LEU A 349 -12.09 21.24 -28.99
C LEU A 349 -13.30 22.18 -28.96
N THR A 350 -14.31 21.82 -28.17
CA THR A 350 -15.49 22.66 -27.94
C THR A 350 -15.09 23.97 -27.25
N LYS A 351 -15.80 25.07 -27.56
CA LYS A 351 -15.53 26.40 -26.98
C LYS A 351 -15.52 26.40 -25.45
N GLU A 352 -16.35 25.55 -24.83
CA GLU A 352 -16.41 25.39 -23.37
C GLU A 352 -15.14 24.75 -22.78
N SER A 353 -14.57 23.75 -23.45
CA SER A 353 -13.29 23.15 -23.05
C SER A 353 -12.11 24.09 -23.26
N LYS A 354 -12.13 24.93 -24.30
CA LYS A 354 -11.10 25.97 -24.52
C LYS A 354 -11.10 27.03 -23.42
N ASN A 355 -12.27 27.60 -23.12
CA ASN A 355 -12.42 28.59 -22.06
C ASN A 355 -12.03 28.04 -20.68
N ARG A 356 -12.22 26.74 -20.42
CA ARG A 356 -11.81 26.10 -19.16
C ARG A 356 -10.30 25.97 -19.00
N ILE A 357 -9.62 25.60 -20.08
CA ILE A 357 -8.15 25.49 -20.10
C ILE A 357 -7.53 26.87 -19.91
N GLU A 358 -8.11 27.91 -20.53
CA GLU A 358 -7.64 29.30 -20.41
C GLU A 358 -7.88 29.90 -19.01
N THR A 359 -8.98 29.52 -18.33
CA THR A 359 -9.36 30.09 -17.02
C THR A 359 -8.91 29.25 -15.82
N GLY A 360 -8.29 28.08 -16.05
CA GLY A 360 -7.82 27.18 -14.98
C GLY A 360 -8.94 26.67 -14.06
N THR A 361 -10.20 26.73 -14.49
CA THR A 361 -11.35 26.46 -13.61
C THR A 361 -11.63 24.95 -13.57
N PRO A 362 -11.67 24.31 -12.38
CA PRO A 362 -12.00 22.90 -12.27
C PRO A 362 -13.44 22.63 -12.74
N PRO A 363 -13.75 21.42 -13.26
CA PRO A 363 -15.10 21.12 -13.69
C PRO A 363 -16.05 21.19 -12.48
N PRO A 364 -17.27 21.76 -12.63
CA PRO A 364 -18.32 21.57 -11.65
C PRO A 364 -18.58 20.06 -11.49
N PRO A 365 -18.99 19.62 -10.28
CA PRO A 365 -19.30 18.22 -10.03
C PRO A 365 -20.30 17.73 -11.07
N MET A 366 -19.98 16.59 -11.70
CA MET A 366 -20.86 15.96 -12.68
C MET A 366 -22.19 15.60 -12.00
N THR A 367 -23.20 16.45 -12.13
CA THR A 367 -24.58 16.01 -12.00
C THR A 367 -24.85 15.12 -13.21
N LYS A 368 -25.06 13.83 -12.94
CA LYS A 368 -25.42 12.84 -13.97
C LYS A 368 -26.52 13.42 -14.86
N PRO A 369 -26.42 13.30 -16.20
CA PRO A 369 -27.50 13.71 -17.07
C PRO A 369 -28.75 12.95 -16.66
N ASN A 370 -29.81 13.72 -16.37
CA ASN A 370 -31.11 13.23 -15.95
C ASN A 370 -31.77 12.50 -17.14
N ARG A 371 -31.31 11.28 -17.42
CA ARG A 371 -31.95 10.37 -18.37
C ARG A 371 -33.25 9.87 -17.72
N GLY A 372 -34.38 10.41 -18.20
CA GLY A 372 -35.66 9.70 -18.21
C GLY A 372 -36.40 9.59 -16.87
N ARG A 373 -36.70 10.71 -16.20
CA ARG A 373 -37.81 10.78 -15.22
C ARG A 373 -38.74 11.97 -15.50
N ALA A 374 -39.10 12.15 -16.76
CA ALA A 374 -40.08 13.15 -17.19
C ALA A 374 -41.10 12.50 -18.15
N THR A 375 -41.84 11.48 -17.68
CA THR A 375 -43.09 11.07 -18.34
C THR A 375 -44.03 10.21 -17.48
N THR A 376 -43.56 9.54 -16.42
CA THR A 376 -44.44 8.68 -15.61
C THR A 376 -45.09 9.37 -14.42
N ARG A 377 -44.57 10.52 -13.96
CA ARG A 377 -45.10 11.24 -12.79
C ARG A 377 -46.29 12.15 -13.14
N ASN A 378 -46.36 12.68 -14.37
CA ASN A 378 -47.49 13.49 -14.83
C ASN A 378 -48.71 12.63 -15.22
N LEU A 379 -48.50 11.40 -15.70
CA LEU A 379 -49.59 10.45 -16.00
C LEU A 379 -50.20 9.84 -14.71
N LEU A 380 -49.41 9.60 -13.66
CA LEU A 380 -49.90 9.11 -12.37
C LEU A 380 -50.62 10.19 -11.55
N VAL A 381 -50.24 11.46 -11.68
CA VAL A 381 -50.94 12.57 -11.02
C VAL A 381 -52.25 12.93 -11.74
N ALA A 382 -52.30 12.79 -13.06
CA ALA A 382 -53.56 12.94 -13.84
C ALA A 382 -54.53 11.78 -13.59
N ALA A 383 -54.04 10.52 -13.52
CA ALA A 383 -54.88 9.35 -13.22
C ALA A 383 -55.40 9.32 -11.76
N ARG A 384 -54.67 9.93 -10.82
CA ARG A 384 -55.09 10.05 -9.42
C ARG A 384 -56.12 11.17 -9.21
N ARG A 385 -55.99 12.30 -9.92
CA ARG A 385 -56.98 13.39 -9.94
C ARG A 385 -58.29 13.00 -10.63
N ALA A 386 -58.26 12.12 -11.65
CA ALA A 386 -59.47 11.58 -12.28
C ALA A 386 -60.23 10.56 -11.39
N ARG A 387 -59.53 9.85 -10.50
CA ARG A 387 -60.14 8.91 -9.52
C ARG A 387 -60.62 9.58 -8.24
N GLU A 388 -60.05 10.72 -7.85
CA GLU A 388 -60.49 11.50 -6.68
C GLU A 388 -61.69 12.42 -7.01
N ALA A 389 -61.89 12.80 -8.29
CA ALA A 389 -63.06 13.55 -8.75
C ALA A 389 -64.36 12.72 -8.91
N SER A 390 -64.29 11.39 -8.78
CA SER A 390 -65.44 10.47 -8.91
C SER A 390 -65.94 9.93 -7.56
N ARG A 391 -65.41 10.43 -6.43
CA ARG A 391 -65.86 10.05 -5.08
C ARG A 391 -65.97 11.26 -4.16
N SER A 392 -66.81 12.21 -4.52
CA SER A 392 -67.47 13.08 -3.55
C SER A 392 -68.74 12.40 -3.05
N ASN A 393 -68.77 11.97 -1.80
CA ASN A 393 -69.90 12.23 -0.90
C ASN A 393 -69.58 11.75 0.52
N THR A 394 -70.00 12.58 1.48
CA THR A 394 -70.05 12.42 2.96
C THR A 394 -68.83 12.82 3.79
N THR A 395 -68.92 14.05 4.34
CA THR A 395 -68.34 14.61 5.58
C THR A 395 -68.97 14.03 6.86
N PRO A 396 -68.57 14.41 8.09
CA PRO A 396 -67.24 14.77 8.63
C PRO A 396 -66.97 14.20 10.07
N GLN A 397 -65.75 14.41 10.59
CA GLN A 397 -65.31 14.65 12.00
C GLN A 397 -63.88 14.08 12.16
N GLY A 398 -62.88 14.68 12.80
CA GLY A 398 -62.68 15.93 13.53
C GLY A 398 -61.29 15.88 14.18
N ARG A 399 -60.60 17.03 14.28
CA ARG A 399 -59.47 17.40 15.18
C ARG A 399 -58.26 16.44 15.26
N SER A 400 -57.00 16.88 15.10
CA SER A 400 -56.31 17.85 15.97
C SER A 400 -54.91 18.14 15.43
N ARG A 401 -54.51 19.42 15.44
CA ARG A 401 -53.19 19.95 15.08
C ARG A 401 -52.20 19.84 16.25
N ARG A 402 -50.91 19.61 15.95
CA ARG A 402 -49.78 20.46 16.38
C ARG A 402 -48.48 20.12 15.63
N GLY A 403 -47.89 21.11 14.96
CA GLY A 403 -46.47 21.15 14.55
C GLY A 403 -45.63 21.73 15.69
N TRP A 404 -44.31 21.96 15.62
CA TRP A 404 -43.36 22.39 14.58
C TRP A 404 -41.96 21.83 14.97
N ALA A 405 -41.13 21.39 14.02
CA ALA A 405 -39.98 22.10 13.43
C ALA A 405 -38.85 22.49 14.40
N SER A 406 -37.66 21.92 14.19
CA SER A 406 -36.40 22.65 14.35
C SER A 406 -35.32 22.11 13.40
N THR A 407 -34.55 23.07 12.92
CA THR A 407 -33.64 23.09 11.79
C THR A 407 -32.20 22.76 12.17
N TRP A 408 -31.42 22.43 11.14
CA TRP A 408 -29.98 22.20 11.13
C TRP A 408 -29.10 23.27 11.79
N SER A 409 -27.94 22.84 12.29
CA SER A 409 -26.67 23.56 12.13
C SER A 409 -25.50 22.58 12.07
N ARG A 410 -24.76 22.63 10.96
CA ARG A 410 -23.45 21.99 10.74
C ARG A 410 -22.37 22.93 11.26
N SER A 411 -21.39 22.41 11.99
CA SER A 411 -20.04 22.95 11.98
C SER A 411 -19.02 21.83 11.96
N SER A 412 -18.12 21.95 10.99
CA SER A 412 -16.97 21.12 10.69
C SER A 412 -15.85 21.39 11.69
N ARG A 413 -15.15 20.33 12.13
CA ARG A 413 -13.69 20.42 12.36
C ARG A 413 -13.03 19.03 12.36
N TRP A 414 -12.06 18.91 11.46
CA TRP A 414 -11.05 17.87 11.41
C TRP A 414 -10.16 17.89 12.67
N SER A 415 -9.88 16.72 13.21
CA SER A 415 -8.65 16.42 13.96
C SER A 415 -8.56 14.90 14.17
N ARG A 416 -7.76 14.21 13.34
CA ARG A 416 -7.35 12.82 13.59
C ARG A 416 -6.10 12.86 14.48
N SER A 417 -6.26 12.53 15.75
CA SER A 417 -5.17 12.08 16.61
C SER A 417 -5.25 10.55 16.72
N ARG A 418 -4.26 9.84 16.16
CA ARG A 418 -4.04 8.42 16.47
C ARG A 418 -3.34 8.35 17.84
N ALA A 419 -4.05 7.87 18.85
CA ALA A 419 -3.46 7.47 20.12
C ALA A 419 -3.45 5.93 20.17
N THR A 420 -2.26 5.36 20.03
CA THR A 420 -1.94 3.99 20.45
C THR A 420 -2.05 3.90 21.98
N ARG A 421 -2.98 3.09 22.49
CA ARG A 421 -2.97 2.68 23.90
C ARG A 421 -2.64 1.19 24.00
N HIS A 422 -1.43 0.93 24.49
CA HIS A 422 -1.10 -0.31 25.19
C HIS A 422 -1.95 -0.42 26.45
N GLY A 423 -2.76 -1.48 26.53
CA GLY A 423 -3.52 -1.84 27.72
C GLY A 423 -2.75 -2.85 28.57
N CYS A 424 -1.97 -2.36 29.54
CA CYS A 424 -1.57 -3.12 30.71
C CYS A 424 -2.77 -3.18 31.67
N GLY A 425 -3.24 -4.38 32.00
CA GLY A 425 -4.33 -4.60 32.96
C GLY A 425 -3.91 -5.59 34.04
N GLN A 426 -3.32 -5.09 35.12
CA GLN A 426 -3.25 -5.78 36.41
C GLN A 426 -4.63 -5.77 37.06
N TRP A 427 -5.14 -6.93 37.50
CA TRP A 427 -6.09 -7.02 38.62
C TRP A 427 -5.71 -8.14 39.59
N ARG A 428 -6.11 -7.90 40.84
CA ARG A 428 -5.62 -8.36 42.13
C ARG A 428 -5.78 -9.86 42.46
N THR A 429 -4.93 -10.22 43.43
CA THR A 429 -4.89 -11.38 44.33
C THR A 429 -6.14 -11.60 45.21
N GLY A 430 -6.42 -12.86 45.57
CA GLY A 430 -6.82 -13.23 46.95
C GLY A 430 -7.83 -14.37 47.14
N HIS A 431 -7.33 -15.53 47.61
CA HIS A 431 -7.99 -16.62 48.37
C HIS A 431 -9.16 -17.41 47.72
N GLY A 432 -9.27 -18.74 47.83
CA GLY A 432 -8.51 -19.78 48.52
C GLY A 432 -9.20 -21.15 48.35
N THR A 433 -8.37 -22.21 48.42
CA THR A 433 -8.66 -23.61 48.79
C THR A 433 -9.69 -24.44 48.01
N CYS A 434 -9.24 -25.50 47.33
CA CYS A 434 -9.59 -26.87 47.72
C CYS A 434 -8.61 -27.91 47.17
N SER A 435 -8.27 -28.86 48.03
CA SER A 435 -7.30 -29.94 47.91
C SER A 435 -7.83 -31.17 47.16
N GLY A 436 -6.95 -31.89 46.44
CA GLY A 436 -7.25 -33.24 45.96
C GLY A 436 -6.03 -33.93 45.32
N ARG A 437 -5.35 -34.77 46.11
CA ARG A 437 -4.17 -35.57 45.73
C ARG A 437 -4.52 -36.67 44.72
N THR A 438 -3.63 -36.91 43.76
CA THR A 438 -3.16 -38.29 43.47
C THR A 438 -1.72 -38.30 42.95
N ARG A 439 -0.91 -39.15 43.58
CA ARG A 439 0.49 -39.44 43.27
C ARG A 439 0.58 -40.38 42.06
N LEU A 440 1.66 -40.29 41.28
CA LEU A 440 2.65 -41.37 41.05
C LEU A 440 3.79 -40.86 40.14
N ARG A 441 5.02 -40.94 40.65
CA ARG A 441 6.34 -40.84 39.97
C ARG A 441 6.87 -42.29 39.82
N PRO A 442 8.10 -42.55 39.29
CA PRO A 442 8.75 -42.09 38.06
C PRO A 442 9.42 -43.28 37.31
N ARG A 443 10.00 -43.06 36.11
CA ARG A 443 11.09 -43.91 35.61
C ARG A 443 12.26 -43.05 35.11
N ARG A 444 13.46 -43.45 35.56
CA ARG A 444 14.80 -42.90 35.30
C ARG A 444 15.54 -43.76 34.25
N ARG A 445 16.64 -43.17 33.75
CA ARG A 445 17.86 -43.73 33.11
C ARG A 445 17.83 -43.75 31.57
N GLY A 446 18.89 -43.40 30.85
CA GLY A 446 20.28 -43.01 31.19
C GLY A 446 20.89 -42.20 30.03
N GLU A 447 21.66 -41.14 30.30
CA GLU A 447 23.13 -41.11 30.38
C GLU A 447 23.93 -41.32 29.08
N ARG A 448 24.58 -40.21 28.68
CA ARG A 448 25.98 -40.04 28.25
C ARG A 448 26.48 -40.82 27.02
N ARG A 449 26.97 -40.06 26.03
CA ARG A 449 28.41 -40.03 25.64
C ARG A 449 28.71 -38.97 24.57
N SER A 450 29.78 -38.22 24.83
CA SER A 450 30.67 -37.48 23.93
C SER A 450 32.04 -37.49 24.62
N PRO A 451 33.17 -37.14 23.99
CA PRO A 451 33.56 -37.13 22.57
C PRO A 451 34.91 -37.87 22.34
N HIS A 452 35.31 -38.11 21.08
CA HIS A 452 36.70 -38.50 20.78
C HIS A 452 37.34 -37.63 19.69
N ARG A 453 38.50 -37.08 20.07
CA ARG A 453 39.52 -36.38 19.28
C ARG A 453 40.31 -37.34 18.39
N ARG A 454 40.70 -36.90 17.18
CA ARG A 454 42.03 -37.02 16.50
C ARG A 454 42.05 -35.87 15.45
N ARG A 455 42.89 -34.82 15.43
CA ARG A 455 44.35 -34.55 15.44
C ARG A 455 45.14 -34.99 14.18
N CYS A 456 45.77 -33.97 13.56
CA CYS A 456 46.94 -33.95 12.65
C CYS A 456 46.69 -34.38 11.18
N SER A 457 47.29 -33.78 10.12
CA SER A 457 48.27 -32.70 9.95
C SER A 457 48.44 -32.30 8.46
N ARG A 458 48.81 -31.04 8.21
CA ARG A 458 49.79 -30.52 7.21
C ARG A 458 49.79 -31.04 5.76
N ASN A 459 49.60 -30.15 4.79
CA ASN A 459 50.65 -29.66 3.86
C ASN A 459 50.03 -28.88 2.68
N SER A 460 50.36 -27.60 2.52
CA SER A 460 50.55 -26.97 1.20
C SER A 460 51.29 -25.63 1.35
N THR A 461 52.59 -25.68 1.11
CA THR A 461 53.48 -24.53 0.97
C THR A 461 53.28 -23.86 -0.39
N LYS A 462 52.97 -22.56 -0.39
CA LYS A 462 53.11 -21.65 -1.53
C LYS A 462 54.60 -21.28 -1.73
N PRO A 463 55.10 -21.12 -2.97
CA PRO A 463 56.42 -20.56 -3.22
C PRO A 463 56.40 -19.02 -3.27
N LYS A 464 57.49 -18.41 -2.77
CA LYS A 464 57.87 -17.00 -2.91
C LYS A 464 58.49 -16.73 -4.30
N PRO A 465 58.27 -15.56 -4.93
CA PRO A 465 59.21 -14.91 -5.85
C PRO A 465 60.10 -13.89 -5.07
N PRO A 466 60.98 -13.06 -5.66
CA PRO A 466 61.47 -12.95 -7.04
C PRO A 466 63.02 -12.97 -7.14
N ARG A 467 63.56 -13.06 -8.36
CA ARG A 467 64.92 -12.55 -8.67
C ARG A 467 64.90 -11.71 -9.94
N ALA A 468 65.74 -10.69 -9.89
CA ALA A 468 65.72 -9.48 -10.67
C ALA A 468 66.53 -9.55 -11.97
N ALA A 469 66.23 -8.55 -12.81
CA ALA A 469 67.14 -7.73 -13.60
C ALA A 469 67.93 -8.36 -14.77
N GLY A 470 67.66 -7.83 -15.96
CA GLY A 470 68.56 -7.79 -17.11
C GLY A 470 68.13 -6.65 -18.06
N PRO A 471 69.03 -5.80 -18.57
CA PRO A 471 68.68 -4.46 -19.07
C PRO A 471 68.58 -4.34 -20.59
N ARG A 472 67.97 -3.21 -20.98
CA ARG A 472 67.75 -2.58 -22.31
C ARG A 472 66.47 -2.96 -23.04
#